data_AF-A0A2T6NQD8-F1
#
_entry.id   AF-A0A2T6NQD8-F1
#
_cell.length_a   1.000
_cell.length_b   1.000
_cell.length_c   1.000
_cell.angle_alpha   90.00
_cell.angle_beta   90.00
_cell.angle_gamma   90.00
#
_symmetry.space_group_name_H-M   'P 1'
#
loop_
_entity.id
_entity.type
_entity.pdbx_description
1 polymer ?
#
loop_
_entity_poly.entity_id
_entity_poly.type
_entity_poly.pdbx_seq_one_letter_code
_entity_poly.pdbx_strand_id
1 'polypeptide(L)'
;MAHAWNIGVPLEVVRFAAANRLCVDLEYRDAEGRQTGRLIEPYSLRRTQDGNILLYAVRHEDGQPRSYRVDRIQDATATNISFSPKYTIELTSSGPLHAPETERISTRRMGGFGRVRRGSGASPTYVVECSYCGRNFKRKTSGTTLKAHKDRNGYPCPGRRGHLVDTIY
;
A
#
# COMPACT_ATOMS: atom_id res chain seq x y z
N MET A 1 -10.77 10.88 25.47
CA MET A 1 -11.92 9.99 25.68
C MET A 1 -11.96 9.01 24.53
N ALA A 2 -11.63 7.74 24.78
CA ALA A 2 -11.58 6.71 23.74
C ALA A 2 -13.00 6.24 23.47
N HIS A 3 -13.50 6.51 22.27
CA HIS A 3 -14.79 5.99 21.84
C HIS A 3 -14.63 4.47 21.67
N ALA A 4 -15.07 3.72 22.69
CA ALA A 4 -15.40 2.31 22.55
C ALA A 4 -16.57 2.27 21.57
N TRP A 5 -16.29 1.91 20.32
CA TRP A 5 -17.31 1.79 19.30
C TRP A 5 -18.18 0.60 19.68
N ASN A 6 -19.31 0.88 20.34
CA ASN A 6 -20.39 -0.06 20.61
C ASN A 6 -21.12 -0.41 19.30
N ILE A 7 -20.35 -0.81 18.30
CA ILE A 7 -20.81 -1.30 17.03
C ILE A 7 -20.62 -2.80 17.13
N GLY A 8 -21.71 -3.56 17.18
CA GLY A 8 -21.71 -5.03 17.13
C GLY A 8 -21.26 -5.60 15.78
N VAL A 9 -20.21 -5.03 15.20
CA VAL A 9 -19.57 -5.47 13.96
C VAL A 9 -18.37 -6.32 14.36
N PRO A 10 -18.09 -7.43 13.66
CA PRO A 10 -16.98 -8.37 13.93
C PRO A 10 -15.59 -7.79 13.63
N LEU A 11 -15.38 -6.51 13.95
CA LEU A 11 -14.13 -5.79 13.74
C LEU A 11 -13.01 -6.35 14.61
N GLU A 12 -13.33 -6.85 15.80
CA GLU A 12 -12.37 -7.53 16.67
C GLU A 12 -11.77 -8.77 16.00
N VAL A 13 -12.60 -9.58 15.32
CA VAL A 13 -12.16 -10.74 14.55
C VAL A 13 -11.23 -10.31 13.42
N VAL A 14 -11.58 -9.25 12.70
CA VAL A 14 -10.74 -8.68 11.64
C VAL A 14 -9.40 -8.19 12.19
N ARG A 15 -9.38 -7.53 13.35
CA ARG A 15 -8.15 -7.07 14.01
C ARG A 15 -7.28 -8.23 14.48
N PHE A 16 -7.90 -9.24 15.10
CA PHE A 16 -7.21 -10.46 15.51
C PHE A 16 -6.57 -11.15 14.30
N ALA A 17 -7.33 -11.32 13.21
CA ALA A 17 -6.83 -11.93 11.99
C ALA A 17 -5.69 -11.11 11.36
N ALA A 18 -5.84 -9.79 11.25
CA ALA A 18 -4.79 -8.93 10.71
C ALA A 18 -3.49 -9.01 11.53
N ALA A 19 -3.58 -8.96 12.86
CA ALA A 19 -2.41 -9.05 13.74
C ALA A 19 -1.70 -10.41 13.63
N ASN A 20 -2.45 -11.49 13.46
CA ASN A 20 -1.92 -12.85 13.31
C ASN A 20 -1.65 -13.24 11.84
N ARG A 21 -1.85 -12.32 10.89
CA ARG A 21 -1.69 -12.55 9.44
C ARG A 21 -2.56 -13.69 8.89
N LEU A 22 -3.79 -13.78 9.40
CA LEU A 22 -4.81 -14.73 8.97
C LEU A 22 -5.78 -14.08 8.00
N CYS A 23 -6.23 -14.85 7.02
CA CYS A 23 -7.31 -14.47 6.13
C CYS A 23 -8.64 -14.46 6.90
N VAL A 24 -9.54 -13.58 6.48
CA VAL A 24 -10.89 -13.45 7.01
C VAL A 24 -11.88 -13.85 5.94
N ASP A 25 -12.80 -14.75 6.27
CA ASP A 25 -14.00 -14.96 5.47
C ASP A 25 -15.00 -13.87 5.85
N LEU A 26 -15.37 -13.05 4.86
CA LEU A 26 -16.17 -11.86 5.03
C LEU A 26 -17.52 -12.04 4.33
N GLU A 27 -18.60 -12.07 5.10
CA GLU A 27 -19.95 -11.95 4.56
C GLU A 27 -20.31 -10.49 4.34
N TYR A 28 -20.45 -10.10 3.08
CA TYR A 28 -20.65 -8.71 2.70
C TYR A 28 -21.95 -8.50 1.94
N ARG A 29 -22.73 -7.49 2.35
CA ARG A 29 -23.91 -7.04 1.62
C ARG A 29 -23.56 -5.87 0.71
N ASP A 30 -23.75 -6.01 -0.60
CA ASP A 30 -23.51 -4.93 -1.54
C ASP A 30 -24.65 -3.89 -1.58
N ALA A 31 -24.50 -2.89 -2.46
CA ALA A 31 -25.47 -1.80 -2.57
C ALA A 31 -26.83 -2.27 -3.13
N GLU A 32 -26.83 -3.37 -3.89
CA GLU A 32 -28.04 -3.99 -4.43
C GLU A 32 -28.70 -4.95 -3.43
N GLY A 33 -28.13 -5.09 -2.22
CA GLY A 33 -28.63 -5.95 -1.16
C GLY A 33 -28.24 -7.43 -1.31
N ARG A 34 -27.40 -7.78 -2.30
CA ARG A 34 -26.92 -9.16 -2.47
C ARG A 34 -25.85 -9.44 -1.42
N GLN A 35 -25.95 -10.60 -0.80
CA GLN A 35 -24.96 -11.09 0.16
C GLN A 35 -23.95 -12.00 -0.54
N THR A 36 -22.66 -11.75 -0.32
CA THR A 36 -21.58 -12.56 -0.88
C THR A 36 -20.51 -12.80 0.17
N GLY A 37 -20.10 -14.07 0.36
CA GLY A 37 -18.93 -14.46 1.14
C GLY A 37 -17.65 -14.29 0.32
N ARG A 38 -16.56 -13.80 0.95
CA ARG A 38 -15.28 -13.55 0.29
C ARG A 38 -14.13 -13.72 1.26
N LEU A 39 -13.10 -14.46 0.83
CA LEU A 39 -11.85 -14.59 1.56
C LEU A 39 -10.94 -13.38 1.29
N ILE A 40 -10.56 -12.66 2.35
CA ILE A 40 -9.78 -11.43 2.28
C ILE A 40 -8.59 -11.41 3.24
N GLU A 41 -7.58 -10.62 2.87
CA GLU A 41 -6.40 -10.29 3.66
C GLU A 41 -6.60 -8.87 4.25
N PRO A 42 -6.88 -8.72 5.54
CA PRO A 42 -7.14 -7.40 6.14
C PRO A 42 -5.85 -6.62 6.42
N TYR A 43 -5.78 -5.36 5.98
CA TYR A 43 -4.59 -4.51 6.15
C TYR A 43 -4.82 -3.26 6.99
N SER A 44 -5.86 -2.47 6.73
CA SER A 44 -6.07 -1.20 7.43
C SER A 44 -7.53 -0.77 7.48
N LEU A 45 -7.85 0.07 8.47
CA LEU A 45 -9.12 0.79 8.56
C LEU A 45 -8.87 2.27 8.28
N ARG A 46 -9.79 2.89 7.56
CA ARG A 46 -9.81 4.33 7.32
C ARG A 46 -11.21 4.88 7.51
N ARG A 47 -11.29 6.16 7.85
CA ARG A 47 -12.55 6.87 7.92
C ARG A 47 -12.67 7.85 6.76
N THR A 48 -13.81 7.84 6.09
CA THR A 48 -14.15 8.86 5.08
C THR A 48 -14.65 10.13 5.76
N GLN A 49 -14.57 11.27 5.06
CA GLN A 49 -15.20 12.54 5.49
C GLN A 49 -16.67 12.41 5.86
N ASP A 50 -17.39 11.56 5.13
CA ASP A 50 -18.81 11.26 5.34
C ASP A 50 -19.04 10.38 6.60
N GLY A 51 -18.03 10.17 7.44
CA GLY A 51 -18.11 9.41 8.68
C GLY A 51 -18.02 7.89 8.53
N ASN A 52 -18.15 7.35 7.31
CA ASN A 52 -18.09 5.90 7.06
C ASN A 52 -16.70 5.32 7.33
N ILE A 53 -16.66 4.09 7.84
CA ILE A 53 -15.42 3.33 8.07
C ILE A 53 -15.23 2.34 6.92
N LEU A 54 -14.03 2.32 6.34
CA LEU A 54 -13.62 1.43 5.26
C LEU A 54 -12.53 0.47 5.75
N LEU A 55 -12.72 -0.82 5.52
CA LEU A 55 -11.71 -1.86 5.62
C LEU A 55 -11.01 -1.99 4.27
N TYR A 56 -9.71 -1.70 4.25
CA TYR A 56 -8.84 -1.97 3.11
C TYR A 56 -8.26 -3.37 3.25
N ALA A 57 -8.50 -4.17 2.23
CA ALA A 57 -8.11 -5.57 2.20
C ALA A 57 -7.70 -5.98 0.78
N VAL A 58 -7.01 -7.11 0.66
CA VAL A 58 -6.73 -7.76 -0.62
C VAL A 58 -7.56 -9.03 -0.71
N ARG A 59 -8.21 -9.28 -1.84
CA ARG A 59 -8.88 -10.57 -2.06
C ARG A 59 -7.84 -11.67 -2.17
N HIS A 60 -8.03 -12.75 -1.42
CA HIS A 60 -7.05 -13.84 -1.40
C HIS A 60 -6.98 -14.60 -2.75
N GLU A 61 -8.12 -14.74 -3.44
CA GLU A 61 -8.24 -15.51 -4.69
C GLU A 61 -7.46 -14.89 -5.86
N ASP A 62 -7.60 -13.58 -6.08
CA ASP A 62 -7.07 -12.87 -7.26
C ASP A 62 -6.01 -11.83 -6.91
N GLY A 63 -5.72 -11.64 -5.62
CA GLY A 63 -4.76 -10.66 -5.13
C GLY A 63 -5.17 -9.21 -5.38
N GLN A 64 -6.45 -8.94 -5.69
CA GLN A 64 -6.91 -7.60 -6.03
C GLN A 64 -7.17 -6.76 -4.76
N PRO A 65 -6.64 -5.52 -4.67
CA PRO A 65 -6.95 -4.63 -3.57
C PRO A 65 -8.39 -4.15 -3.66
N ARG A 66 -9.11 -4.21 -2.53
CA ARG A 66 -10.52 -3.82 -2.39
C ARG A 66 -10.75 -3.06 -1.09
N SER A 67 -11.83 -2.29 -1.07
CA SER A 67 -12.29 -1.60 0.13
C SER A 67 -13.73 -2.02 0.42
N TYR A 68 -14.00 -2.31 1.69
CA TYR A 68 -15.29 -2.77 2.18
C TYR A 68 -15.81 -1.78 3.22
N ARG A 69 -17.06 -1.39 3.08
CA ARG A 69 -17.74 -0.55 4.07
C ARG A 69 -18.06 -1.38 5.30
N VAL A 70 -17.55 -0.97 6.46
CA VAL A 70 -17.69 -1.72 7.71
C VAL A 70 -19.15 -1.85 8.14
N ASP A 71 -19.97 -0.84 7.86
CA ASP A 71 -21.42 -0.84 8.12
C ASP A 71 -22.21 -1.83 7.24
N ARG A 72 -21.59 -2.40 6.21
CA ARG A 72 -22.21 -3.37 5.28
C ARG A 72 -21.70 -4.80 5.48
N ILE A 73 -20.74 -4.99 6.37
CA ILE A 73 -20.28 -6.31 6.79
C ILE A 73 -21.41 -6.94 7.61
N GLN A 74 -21.84 -8.14 7.20
CA GLN A 74 -22.85 -8.91 7.93
C GLN A 74 -22.18 -9.81 8.96
N ASP A 75 -21.12 -10.50 8.54
CA ASP A 75 -20.31 -11.35 9.41
C ASP A 75 -18.84 -11.37 8.97
N ALA A 76 -17.94 -11.73 9.89
CA ALA A 76 -16.53 -11.91 9.61
C ALA A 76 -15.96 -13.02 10.50
N THR A 77 -15.40 -14.04 9.86
CA THR A 77 -14.80 -15.21 10.53
C THR A 77 -13.32 -15.28 10.23
N ALA A 78 -12.48 -15.35 11.27
CA ALA A 78 -11.05 -15.59 11.10
C ALA A 78 -10.82 -17.04 10.67
N THR A 79 -10.01 -17.24 9.65
CA THR A 79 -9.65 -18.56 9.14
C THR A 79 -8.27 -19.00 9.65
N ASN A 80 -7.93 -20.27 9.48
CA ASN A 80 -6.57 -20.79 9.73
C ASN A 80 -5.62 -20.60 8.53
N ILE A 81 -6.06 -19.89 7.49
CA ILE A 81 -5.26 -19.63 6.29
C ILE A 81 -4.42 -18.39 6.56
N SER A 82 -3.09 -18.53 6.58
CA SER A 82 -2.18 -17.41 6.71
C SER A 82 -1.89 -16.74 5.36
N PHE A 83 -1.68 -15.43 5.33
CA PHE A 83 -1.21 -14.71 4.14
C PHE A 83 0.13 -14.01 4.36
N SER A 84 0.87 -13.80 3.27
CA SER A 84 2.12 -13.03 3.29
C SER A 84 1.83 -11.57 2.91
N PRO A 85 1.94 -10.62 3.84
CA PRO A 85 1.48 -9.24 3.61
C PRO A 85 2.32 -8.54 2.53
N LYS A 86 1.62 -8.03 1.50
CA LYS A 86 2.23 -7.16 0.47
C LYS A 86 2.27 -5.69 0.89
N TYR A 87 1.42 -5.32 1.83
CA TYR A 87 1.29 -3.97 2.37
C TYR A 87 1.49 -3.99 3.89
N THR A 88 1.85 -2.83 4.47
CA THR A 88 1.94 -2.68 5.92
C THR A 88 0.56 -2.87 6.54
N ILE A 89 0.48 -3.71 7.57
CA ILE A 89 -0.73 -3.91 8.35
C ILE A 89 -0.77 -2.82 9.43
N GLU A 90 -1.78 -1.95 9.35
CA GLU A 90 -2.01 -0.86 10.30
C GLU A 90 -3.13 -1.18 11.30
N LEU A 91 -3.53 -2.45 11.37
CA LEU A 91 -4.48 -2.96 12.35
C LEU A 91 -3.70 -3.51 13.55
N THR A 92 -3.70 -2.78 14.66
CA THR A 92 -3.13 -3.28 15.91
C THR A 92 -4.08 -4.26 16.58
N SER A 93 -3.54 -5.33 17.19
CA SER A 93 -4.32 -6.33 17.95
C SER A 93 -5.03 -5.73 19.17
N SER A 94 -4.45 -4.68 19.75
CA SER A 94 -4.96 -3.99 20.94
C SER A 94 -4.61 -2.50 20.89
N GLY A 95 -5.33 -1.69 21.68
CA GLY A 95 -5.16 -0.23 21.74
C GLY A 95 -6.08 0.58 20.80
N PRO A 96 -6.11 1.92 20.97
CA PRO A 96 -7.03 2.80 20.25
C PRO A 96 -6.82 2.69 18.74
N LEU A 97 -7.92 2.50 18.00
CA LEU A 97 -7.90 2.46 16.54
C LEU A 97 -7.48 3.81 15.98
N HIS A 98 -6.26 3.89 15.48
CA HIS A 98 -5.81 5.03 14.69
C HIS A 98 -6.25 4.81 13.24
N ALA A 99 -7.44 5.30 12.89
CA ALA A 99 -7.97 5.29 11.53
C ALA A 99 -7.79 6.69 10.91
N PRO A 100 -6.64 7.00 10.28
CA PRO A 100 -6.46 8.29 9.63
C PRO A 100 -7.48 8.47 8.50
N GLU A 101 -7.78 9.72 8.20
CA GLU A 101 -8.76 10.10 7.19
C GLU A 101 -8.30 9.61 5.80
N THR A 102 -9.24 9.08 5.00
CA THR A 102 -8.94 8.68 3.62
C THR A 102 -8.66 9.93 2.77
N GLU A 103 -7.42 10.15 2.36
CA GLU A 103 -7.10 11.16 1.35
C GLU A 103 -7.76 10.83 0.01
N ARG A 104 -8.88 11.49 -0.29
CA ARG A 104 -9.49 11.45 -1.63
C ARG A 104 -8.62 12.29 -2.57
N ILE A 105 -7.84 11.64 -3.43
CA ILE A 105 -7.33 12.30 -4.64
C ILE A 105 -8.55 12.55 -5.54
N SER A 106 -9.14 13.73 -5.44
CA SER A 106 -10.25 14.14 -6.30
C SER A 106 -9.74 14.21 -7.73
N THR A 107 -10.13 13.25 -8.57
CA THR A 107 -9.93 13.29 -10.01
C THR A 107 -10.85 14.35 -10.61
N ARG A 108 -10.48 15.63 -10.48
CA ARG A 108 -11.03 16.67 -11.35
C ARG A 108 -10.56 16.37 -12.77
N ARG A 109 -11.51 15.99 -13.62
CA ARG A 109 -11.38 16.03 -15.07
C ARG A 109 -10.90 17.41 -15.47
N MET A 110 -9.73 17.51 -16.09
CA MET A 110 -9.34 18.58 -16.97
C MET A 110 -8.28 18.02 -17.91
N GLY A 111 -8.61 17.98 -19.20
CA GLY A 111 -7.61 17.88 -20.24
C GLY A 111 -6.67 19.08 -20.20
N GLY A 112 -5.55 18.95 -20.88
CA GLY A 112 -4.61 20.06 -21.09
C GLY A 112 -3.28 19.83 -20.39
N PHE A 113 -2.26 19.60 -21.20
CA PHE A 113 -0.86 19.67 -20.84
C PHE A 113 -0.55 21.00 -20.14
N GLY A 114 -0.09 20.95 -18.89
CA GLY A 114 0.39 22.11 -18.15
C GLY A 114 1.15 21.72 -16.88
N ARG A 115 2.46 21.93 -16.88
CA ARG A 115 3.36 21.73 -15.72
C ARG A 115 2.96 22.63 -14.55
N VAL A 116 2.76 22.10 -13.33
CA VAL A 116 3.16 22.78 -12.07
C VAL A 116 3.52 21.79 -10.95
N ARG A 117 4.79 21.87 -10.54
CA ARG A 117 5.46 21.67 -9.24
C ARG A 117 4.80 20.80 -8.15
N ARG A 118 5.42 19.63 -7.89
CA ARG A 118 5.38 18.92 -6.59
C ARG A 118 6.50 19.42 -5.69
N GLY A 119 6.15 19.94 -4.52
CA GLY A 119 6.95 19.83 -3.30
C GLY A 119 6.09 19.09 -2.26
N SER A 120 6.59 18.36 -1.27
CA SER A 120 7.94 17.94 -0.93
C SER A 120 7.76 16.65 -0.15
N GLY A 121 8.23 15.53 -0.69
CA GLY A 121 8.35 14.25 0.00
C GLY A 121 9.57 13.58 -0.58
N ALA A 122 10.66 13.61 0.19
CA ALA A 122 11.99 13.13 -0.15
C ALA A 122 11.92 11.79 -0.88
N SER A 123 11.99 11.85 -2.21
CA SER A 123 12.00 10.65 -3.03
C SER A 123 13.43 10.11 -3.01
N PRO A 124 13.67 8.87 -2.57
CA PRO A 124 15.01 8.33 -2.47
C PRO A 124 15.72 8.40 -3.82
N THR A 125 16.88 9.03 -3.83
CA THR A 125 17.78 9.07 -4.99
C THR A 125 18.80 7.97 -4.84
N TYR A 126 18.66 6.96 -5.70
CA TYR A 126 19.54 5.80 -5.80
C TYR A 126 20.81 6.18 -6.56
N VAL A 127 21.97 5.95 -5.97
CA VAL A 127 23.29 6.15 -6.58
C VAL A 127 23.82 4.81 -7.04
N VAL A 128 23.83 4.58 -8.35
CA VAL A 128 24.33 3.35 -8.97
C VAL A 128 25.74 3.61 -9.49
N GLU A 129 26.72 2.85 -9.02
CA GLU A 129 28.11 2.91 -9.48
C GLU A 129 28.38 1.89 -10.58
N CYS A 130 29.04 2.31 -11.66
CA CYS A 130 29.51 1.38 -12.68
C CYS A 130 30.71 0.57 -12.19
N SER A 131 30.59 -0.76 -12.16
CA SER A 131 31.68 -1.66 -11.75
C SER A 131 32.92 -1.64 -12.66
N TYR A 132 32.84 -1.02 -13.84
CA TYR A 132 33.96 -0.93 -14.78
C TYR A 132 34.75 0.38 -14.65
N CYS A 133 34.07 1.51 -14.45
CA CYS A 133 34.71 2.82 -14.47
C CYS A 133 34.52 3.64 -13.18
N GLY A 134 33.82 3.10 -12.18
CA GLY A 134 33.59 3.75 -10.88
C GLY A 134 32.74 5.03 -10.96
N ARG A 135 31.99 5.24 -12.06
CA ARG A 135 31.12 6.42 -12.19
C ARG A 135 29.79 6.20 -11.49
N ASN A 136 29.39 7.22 -10.75
CA ASN A 136 28.14 7.26 -10.01
C ASN A 136 27.01 7.89 -10.82
N PHE A 137 25.88 7.20 -10.87
CA PHE A 137 24.68 7.59 -11.59
C PHE A 137 23.52 7.75 -10.62
N LYS A 138 23.09 9.00 -10.41
CA LYS A 138 21.91 9.32 -9.59
C LYS A 138 20.64 9.00 -10.36
N ARG A 139 19.74 8.21 -9.77
CA ARG A 139 18.48 7.77 -10.37
C ARG A 139 17.35 7.83 -9.36
N LYS A 140 16.13 7.98 -9.87
CA LYS A 140 14.89 7.91 -9.08
C LYS A 140 14.35 6.50 -8.95
N THR A 141 15.02 5.52 -9.55
CA THR A 141 14.60 4.11 -9.62
C THR A 141 15.81 3.24 -9.30
N SER A 142 15.59 2.15 -8.55
CA SER A 142 16.63 1.22 -8.07
C SER A 142 17.25 0.30 -9.15
N GLY A 143 17.02 0.59 -10.43
CA GLY A 143 17.53 -0.22 -11.53
C GLY A 143 19.04 -0.10 -11.72
N THR A 144 19.74 -1.24 -11.70
CA THR A 144 21.20 -1.37 -11.81
C THR A 144 21.73 -1.39 -13.24
N THR A 145 20.84 -1.41 -14.24
CA THR A 145 21.22 -1.38 -15.67
C THR A 145 21.65 0.03 -16.07
N LEU A 146 22.91 0.15 -16.53
CA LEU A 146 23.51 1.39 -17.00
C LEU A 146 23.44 1.49 -18.53
N LYS A 147 23.09 2.67 -19.02
CA LYS A 147 23.17 2.98 -20.45
C LYS A 147 24.64 3.13 -20.88
N ALA A 148 24.87 3.13 -22.19
CA ALA A 148 26.16 3.52 -22.73
C ALA A 148 26.57 4.91 -22.19
N HIS A 149 27.77 4.98 -21.61
CA HIS A 149 28.28 6.18 -20.97
C HIS A 149 29.79 6.27 -21.19
N LYS A 150 30.36 7.43 -20.91
CA LYS A 150 31.82 7.63 -20.91
C LYS A 150 32.39 7.40 -19.52
N ASP A 151 33.63 6.94 -19.43
CA ASP A 151 34.36 6.85 -18.17
C ASP A 151 34.79 8.23 -17.64
N ARG A 152 35.58 8.26 -16.56
CA ARG A 152 36.10 9.52 -15.98
C ARG A 152 37.08 10.25 -16.91
N ASN A 153 37.72 9.52 -17.81
CA ASN A 153 38.74 10.03 -18.75
C ASN A 153 38.12 10.45 -20.11
N GLY A 154 36.82 10.23 -20.30
CA GLY A 154 36.07 10.64 -21.50
C GLY A 154 35.97 9.56 -22.58
N TYR A 155 36.50 8.36 -22.34
CA TYR A 155 36.41 7.24 -23.28
C TYR A 155 35.09 6.48 -23.12
N PRO A 156 34.56 5.85 -24.19
CA PRO A 156 33.35 5.03 -24.10
C PRO A 156 33.56 3.84 -23.15
N CYS A 157 32.78 3.80 -22.07
CA CYS A 157 32.85 2.72 -21.09
C CYS A 157 32.12 1.48 -21.64
N PRO A 158 32.75 0.28 -21.59
CA PRO A 158 32.09 -0.98 -21.98
C PRO A 158 31.05 -1.43 -20.96
N GLY A 159 31.10 -0.91 -19.73
CA GLY A 159 30.17 -1.25 -18.66
C GLY A 159 28.72 -0.89 -18.97
N ARG A 160 27.82 -1.86 -18.78
CA ARG A 160 26.34 -1.72 -18.91
C ARG A 160 25.59 -2.10 -17.65
N ARG A 161 26.30 -2.53 -16.60
CA ARG A 161 25.75 -2.88 -15.30
C ARG A 161 26.54 -2.14 -14.23
N GLY A 162 25.83 -1.76 -13.19
CA GLY A 162 26.39 -1.18 -11.98
C GLY A 162 25.82 -1.86 -10.73
N HIS A 163 26.27 -1.39 -9.58
CA HIS A 163 25.75 -1.80 -8.28
C HIS A 163 25.26 -0.56 -7.53
N LEU A 164 24.25 -0.75 -6.68
CA LEU A 164 23.71 0.35 -5.88
C LEU A 164 24.66 0.60 -4.71
N VAL A 165 25.25 1.80 -4.65
CA VAL A 165 26.21 2.18 -3.61
C VAL A 165 25.56 2.98 -2.50
N ASP A 166 24.59 3.83 -2.85
CA ASP A 166 23.98 4.73 -1.87
C ASP A 166 22.51 5.03 -2.20
N THR A 167 21.73 5.37 -1.18
CA THR A 167 20.35 5.84 -1.30
C THR A 167 20.18 7.10 -0.46
N ILE A 168 20.08 8.23 -1.14
CA ILE A 168 19.99 9.56 -0.52
C ILE A 168 18.51 9.92 -0.36
N TYR A 169 18.08 10.28 0.86
CA TYR A 169 16.74 10.75 1.17
C TYR A 169 16.71 12.29 1.22
#